data_AF-A0A2V3ZJ42-F1
#
_entry.id   AF-A0A2V3ZJ42-F1
#
_cell.length_a   1.000
_cell.length_b   1.000
_cell.length_c   1.000
_cell.angle_alpha   90.00
_cell.angle_beta   90.00
_cell.angle_gamma   90.00
#
_symmetry.space_group_name_H-M   'P 1'
#
loop_
_entity.id
_entity.type
_entity.pdbx_description
1 polymer ?
#
loop_
_entity_poly.entity_id
_entity_poly.type
_entity_poly.pdbx_seq_one_letter_code
_entity_poly.pdbx_strand_id
1 'polypeptide(L)'
;LTHKAQAVGYHPDIILAGRRVNDNMGPYAASELVKAMIKAGHTIAHARVLIMGFTFKENCPDLRNTRVIDVVKELSEFGCKVDVTDCWANNEEAEHEYGISLHPNP
;
A
#
# COMPACT_ATOMS: atom_id res chain seq x y z
N LEU A 1 -19.84 -8.21 9.42
CA LEU A 1 -20.54 -9.42 8.93
C LEU A 1 -19.97 -10.71 9.55
N THR A 2 -18.65 -10.93 9.49
CA THR A 2 -17.96 -12.12 10.04
C THR A 2 -18.17 -12.33 11.54
N HIS A 3 -18.16 -11.26 12.35
CA HIS A 3 -18.42 -11.34 13.79
C HIS A 3 -19.82 -11.88 14.12
N LYS A 4 -20.84 -11.54 13.32
CA LYS A 4 -22.19 -12.11 13.48
C LYS A 4 -22.24 -13.57 13.02
N ALA A 5 -21.59 -13.92 11.91
CA ALA A 5 -21.57 -15.31 11.41
C ALA A 5 -20.88 -16.28 12.39
N GLN A 6 -19.75 -15.88 12.99
CA GLN A 6 -19.07 -16.65 14.04
C GLN A 6 -19.94 -16.80 15.29
N ALA A 7 -20.70 -15.75 15.66
CA ALA A 7 -21.62 -15.80 16.81
C ALA A 7 -22.82 -16.76 16.59
N VAL A 8 -23.15 -17.12 15.34
CA VAL A 8 -24.18 -18.14 15.01
C VAL A 8 -23.56 -19.49 14.64
N GLY A 9 -22.26 -19.71 14.90
CA GLY A 9 -21.59 -21.02 14.70
C GLY A 9 -21.15 -21.34 13.26
N TYR A 10 -21.32 -20.41 12.32
CA TYR A 10 -20.76 -20.57 10.97
C TYR A 10 -19.31 -20.09 10.95
N HIS A 11 -18.39 -20.91 10.44
CA HIS A 11 -17.00 -20.54 10.18
C HIS A 11 -16.87 -19.96 8.76
N PRO A 12 -16.75 -18.63 8.59
CA PRO A 12 -16.68 -18.01 7.28
C PRO A 12 -15.24 -18.06 6.73
N ASP A 13 -14.64 -19.25 6.66
CA ASP A 13 -13.23 -19.44 6.33
C ASP A 13 -12.87 -18.85 4.96
N ILE A 14 -13.79 -18.93 3.99
CA ILE A 14 -13.60 -18.35 2.65
C ILE A 14 -13.49 -16.82 2.69
N ILE A 15 -14.34 -16.14 3.47
CA ILE A 15 -14.32 -14.67 3.58
C ILE A 15 -13.05 -14.23 4.30
N LEU A 16 -12.65 -14.95 5.34
CA LEU A 16 -11.43 -14.67 6.10
C LEU A 16 -10.17 -14.92 5.26
N ALA A 17 -10.14 -16.00 4.49
CA ALA A 17 -9.05 -16.30 3.55
C ALA A 17 -8.95 -15.22 2.46
N GLY A 18 -10.08 -14.82 1.87
CA GLY A 18 -10.13 -13.75 0.87
C GLY A 18 -9.61 -12.42 1.43
N ARG A 19 -10.02 -12.04 2.65
CA ARG A 19 -9.50 -10.85 3.33
C ARG A 19 -7.99 -10.96 3.55
N ARG A 20 -7.50 -12.10 4.04
CA ARG A 20 -6.07 -12.33 4.25
C ARG A 20 -5.27 -12.19 2.96
N VAL A 21 -5.76 -12.72 1.84
CA VAL A 21 -5.11 -12.55 0.54
C VAL A 21 -5.06 -11.07 0.16
N ASN A 22 -6.18 -10.36 0.25
CA ASN A 22 -6.25 -8.95 -0.12
C ASN A 22 -5.35 -8.06 0.74
N ASP A 23 -5.30 -8.32 2.05
CA ASP A 23 -4.47 -7.56 3.00
C ASP A 23 -2.96 -7.79 2.76
N ASN A 24 -2.56 -8.90 2.14
CA ASN A 24 -1.15 -9.19 1.81
C ASN A 24 -0.72 -8.69 0.41
N MET A 25 -1.61 -8.05 -0.35
CA MET A 25 -1.28 -7.63 -1.71
C MET A 25 -0.25 -6.49 -1.76
N GLY A 26 -0.25 -5.59 -0.78
CA GLY A 26 0.74 -4.50 -0.70
C GLY A 26 2.18 -5.02 -0.55
N PRO A 27 2.47 -5.80 0.51
CA PRO A 27 3.78 -6.42 0.71
C PRO A 27 4.22 -7.30 -0.47
N TYR A 28 3.28 -8.06 -1.04
CA TYR A 28 3.55 -8.88 -2.22
C TYR A 28 4.02 -8.04 -3.41
N ALA A 29 3.32 -6.94 -3.73
CA ALA A 29 3.68 -6.07 -4.84
C ALA A 29 5.06 -5.42 -4.66
N ALA A 30 5.36 -4.93 -3.45
CA ALA A 30 6.68 -4.39 -3.11
C ALA A 30 7.79 -5.44 -3.25
N SER A 31 7.56 -6.66 -2.77
CA SER A 31 8.49 -7.79 -2.90
C SER A 31 8.78 -8.14 -4.37
N GLU A 32 7.77 -8.14 -5.24
CA GLU A 32 7.96 -8.40 -6.68
C GLU A 32 8.76 -7.27 -7.36
N LEU A 33 8.52 -6.01 -6.98
CA LEU A 33 9.33 -4.89 -7.47
C LEU A 33 10.81 -5.03 -7.04
N VAL A 34 11.07 -5.33 -5.76
CA VAL A 34 12.43 -5.54 -5.26
C VAL A 34 13.13 -6.67 -6.01
N LYS A 35 12.46 -7.80 -6.24
CA LYS A 35 13.00 -8.90 -7.07
C LYS A 35 13.35 -8.43 -8.48
N ALA A 36 12.50 -7.61 -9.11
CA ALA A 36 12.76 -7.07 -10.43
C ALA A 36 13.97 -6.12 -10.43
N MET A 37 14.09 -5.24 -9.43
CA MET A 37 15.22 -4.35 -9.25
C MET A 37 16.54 -5.11 -9.07
N ILE A 38 16.55 -6.17 -8.26
CA ILE A 38 17.73 -7.05 -8.09
C ILE A 38 18.13 -7.69 -9.41
N LYS A 39 17.17 -8.23 -10.18
CA LYS A 39 17.42 -8.83 -11.50
C LYS A 39 17.97 -7.83 -12.51
N ALA A 40 17.57 -6.56 -12.41
CA ALA A 40 18.09 -5.47 -13.22
C ALA A 40 19.48 -4.96 -12.75
N GLY A 41 20.02 -5.51 -11.65
CA GLY A 41 21.33 -5.12 -11.11
C GLY A 41 21.30 -3.85 -10.26
N HIS A 42 20.12 -3.39 -9.82
CA HIS A 42 20.01 -2.25 -8.92
C HIS A 42 20.33 -2.63 -7.47
N THR A 43 21.01 -1.74 -6.77
CA THR A 43 21.14 -1.82 -5.31
C THR A 43 19.85 -1.36 -4.67
N ILE A 44 19.30 -2.16 -3.76
CA ILE A 44 18.00 -1.87 -3.11
C ILE A 44 18.17 -0.85 -1.98
N ALA A 45 19.21 -1.00 -1.16
CA ALA A 45 19.50 -0.07 -0.09
C ALA A 45 19.66 1.36 -0.64
N HIS A 46 18.87 2.28 -0.09
CA HIS A 46 18.82 3.69 -0.47
C HIS A 46 18.34 3.98 -1.90
N ALA A 47 17.82 2.99 -2.62
CA ALA A 47 17.18 3.20 -3.91
C ALA A 47 16.02 4.18 -3.76
N ARG A 48 15.86 5.08 -4.73
CA ARG A 48 14.71 6.00 -4.77
C ARG A 48 13.59 5.35 -5.58
N VAL A 49 12.41 5.28 -4.99
CA VAL A 49 11.20 4.75 -5.63
C VAL A 49 10.13 5.81 -5.57
N LEU A 50 9.58 6.18 -6.73
CA LEU A 50 8.41 7.05 -6.81
C LEU A 50 7.16 6.18 -6.98
N ILE A 51 6.19 6.35 -6.08
CA ILE A 51 4.86 5.79 -6.21
C ILE A 51 3.93 6.87 -6.77
N MET A 52 3.32 6.56 -7.91
CA MET A 52 2.35 7.43 -8.57
C MET A 52 0.94 6.88 -8.32
N GLY A 53 0.19 7.58 -7.48
CA GLY A 53 -1.13 7.17 -6.98
C GLY A 53 -1.06 6.77 -5.51
N PHE A 54 -1.95 7.35 -4.71
CA PHE A 54 -2.08 7.13 -3.27
C PHE A 54 -3.53 6.94 -2.83
N THR A 55 -4.48 7.43 -3.61
CA THR A 55 -5.92 7.30 -3.39
C THR A 55 -6.39 5.85 -3.25
N PHE A 56 -7.47 5.63 -2.49
CA PHE A 56 -8.03 4.30 -2.25
C PHE A 56 -8.50 3.61 -3.54
N LYS A 57 -9.00 4.40 -4.48
CA LYS A 57 -9.49 3.97 -5.80
C LYS A 57 -9.23 5.06 -6.83
N GLU A 58 -9.21 4.66 -8.09
CA GLU A 58 -9.10 5.58 -9.22
C GLU A 58 -10.18 6.68 -9.20
N ASN A 59 -9.78 7.89 -9.61
CA ASN A 59 -10.67 9.05 -9.77
C ASN A 59 -11.46 9.42 -8.50
N CYS A 60 -10.92 9.11 -7.32
CA CYS A 60 -11.56 9.36 -6.03
C CYS A 60 -10.53 9.97 -5.07
N PRO A 61 -10.79 11.13 -4.45
CA PRO A 61 -9.83 11.76 -3.55
C PRO A 61 -9.73 11.07 -2.18
N ASP A 62 -10.54 10.03 -1.92
CA ASP A 62 -10.60 9.38 -0.62
C ASP A 62 -9.30 8.61 -0.32
N LEU A 63 -8.61 9.01 0.74
CA LEU A 63 -7.39 8.36 1.20
C LEU A 63 -7.66 7.29 2.27
N ARG A 64 -8.86 7.24 2.84
CA ARG A 64 -9.15 6.37 3.98
C ARG A 64 -9.05 4.90 3.56
N ASN A 65 -8.30 4.13 4.33
CA ASN A 65 -8.00 2.72 4.07
C ASN A 65 -7.31 2.45 2.73
N THR A 66 -6.58 3.41 2.17
CA THR A 66 -5.71 3.10 1.02
C THR A 66 -4.74 1.99 1.40
N ARG A 67 -4.56 1.02 0.50
CA ARG A 67 -3.60 -0.08 0.66
C ARG A 67 -2.23 0.25 0.07
N VAL A 68 -2.09 1.41 -0.57
CA VAL A 68 -0.81 1.90 -1.08
C VAL A 68 0.18 2.13 0.07
N ILE A 69 -0.30 2.51 1.26
CA ILE A 69 0.53 2.65 2.45
C ILE A 69 1.29 1.36 2.80
N ASP A 70 0.69 0.19 2.56
CA ASP A 70 1.33 -1.09 2.86
C ASP A 70 2.51 -1.33 1.90
N VAL A 71 2.43 -0.85 0.65
CA VAL A 71 3.54 -0.85 -0.33
C VAL A 71 4.64 0.12 0.10
N VAL A 72 4.28 1.34 0.51
CA VAL A 72 5.21 2.37 0.98
C VAL A 72 6.04 1.85 2.17
N LYS A 73 5.37 1.23 3.15
CA LYS A 73 6.01 0.67 4.34
C LYS A 73 6.96 -0.46 3.97
N GLU A 74 6.50 -1.45 3.20
CA GLU A 74 7.32 -2.59 2.81
C GLU A 74 8.59 -2.16 2.04
N LEU A 75 8.46 -1.24 1.07
CA LEU A 75 9.63 -0.71 0.35
C LEU A 75 10.59 0.04 1.27
N SER A 76 10.05 0.79 2.24
CA SER A 76 10.87 1.49 3.24
C SER A 76 11.59 0.50 4.16
N GLU A 77 10.96 -0.63 4.52
CA GLU A 77 11.58 -1.72 5.28
C GLU A 77 12.71 -2.41 4.52
N PHE A 78 12.61 -2.53 3.19
CA PHE A 78 13.72 -2.93 2.32
C PHE A 78 14.86 -1.89 2.25
N GLY A 79 14.70 -0.71 2.84
CA GLY A 79 15.69 0.36 2.87
C GLY A 79 15.60 1.32 1.69
N CYS A 80 14.53 1.28 0.90
CA CYS A 80 14.28 2.25 -0.17
C CYS A 80 13.87 3.61 0.41
N LYS A 81 14.13 4.68 -0.33
CA LYS A 81 13.58 6.01 -0.12
C LYS A 81 12.35 6.15 -1.01
N VAL A 82 11.17 6.18 -0.40
CA VAL A 82 9.90 6.20 -1.12
C VAL A 82 9.35 7.61 -1.16
N ASP A 83 9.15 8.11 -2.39
CA ASP A 83 8.46 9.35 -2.70
C ASP A 83 7.05 8.98 -3.21
N VAL A 84 6.01 9.73 -2.85
CA VAL A 84 4.62 9.46 -3.28
C VAL A 84 4.06 10.71 -3.94
N THR A 85 3.32 10.56 -5.04
CA THR A 85 2.57 11.66 -5.68
C THR A 85 1.21 11.16 -6.15
N ASP A 86 0.17 11.98 -6.06
CA ASP A 86 -1.17 11.68 -6.57
C ASP A 86 -1.88 13.02 -6.88
N CYS A 87 -2.53 13.11 -8.03
CA CYS A 87 -3.17 14.35 -8.50
C CYS A 87 -4.55 14.62 -7.88
N TRP A 88 -5.16 13.62 -7.24
CA TRP A 88 -6.46 13.71 -6.59
C TRP A 88 -6.35 13.77 -5.06
N ALA A 89 -5.24 13.28 -4.50
CA ALA A 89 -5.02 13.25 -3.06
C ALA A 89 -4.74 14.64 -2.48
N ASN A 90 -5.32 14.91 -1.31
CA ASN A 90 -4.96 16.09 -0.52
C ASN A 90 -3.72 15.81 0.34
N ASN A 91 -2.70 16.66 0.26
CA ASN A 91 -1.45 16.50 1.02
C ASN A 91 -1.63 16.60 2.53
N GLU A 92 -2.47 17.52 3.02
CA GLU A 92 -2.73 17.67 4.45
C GLU A 92 -3.47 16.44 5.00
N GLU A 93 -4.39 15.87 4.23
CA GLU A 93 -5.09 14.63 4.59
C GLU A 93 -4.14 13.42 4.61
N ALA A 94 -3.24 13.32 3.62
CA ALA A 94 -2.23 12.26 3.58
C ALA A 94 -1.28 12.30 4.78
N GLU A 95 -0.83 13.51 5.16
CA GLU A 95 0.01 13.72 6.33
C GLU A 95 -0.75 13.39 7.63
N HIS A 96 -2.01 13.84 7.75
CA HIS A 96 -2.82 13.59 8.94
C HIS A 96 -3.15 12.10 9.14
N GLU A 97 -3.55 11.39 8.08
CA GLU A 97 -3.99 9.99 8.16
C GLU A 97 -2.82 9.00 8.20
N TYR A 98 -1.72 9.29 7.51
CA TYR A 98 -0.64 8.33 7.28
C TYR A 98 0.78 8.85 7.55
N GLY A 99 0.97 10.15 7.85
CA GLY A 99 2.28 10.73 8.12
C GLY A 99 3.20 10.76 6.89
N ILE A 100 2.62 10.95 5.69
CA ILE A 100 3.36 11.01 4.43
C ILE A 100 3.07 12.32 3.72
N SER A 101 4.16 12.97 3.29
CA SER A 101 4.09 14.12 2.39
C SER A 101 4.05 13.63 0.95
N LEU A 102 3.09 14.16 0.19
CA LEU A 102 2.98 13.98 -1.25
C LEU A 102 3.86 14.99 -1.98
N HIS A 103 4.56 14.51 -3.01
CA HIS A 103 5.29 15.36 -3.93
C HIS A 103 4.34 16.06 -4.90
N PRO A 104 4.53 17.37 -5.15
CA PRO A 104 3.63 18.16 -5.97
C PRO A 104 3.68 17.78 -7.46
N ASN A 105 4.77 17.14 -7.90
CA ASN A 105 4.95 16.66 -9.27
C ASN A 105 5.64 15.29 -9.28
N PRO A 106 5.42 14.48 -10.33
CA PRO A 106 6.18 13.25 -10.59
C PRO A 106 7.67 13.51 -10.86
#